data_AF-A0A2V8IQ86-F1
#
_entry.id   AF-A0A2V8IQ86-F1
#
_cell.length_a   1.000
_cell.length_b   1.000
_cell.length_c   1.000
_cell.angle_alpha   90.00
_cell.angle_beta   90.00
_cell.angle_gamma   90.00
#
_symmetry.space_group_name_H-M   'P 1'
#
loop_
_entity.id
_entity.type
_entity.pdbx_description
1 polymer ?
#
loop_
_entity_poly.entity_id
_entity_poly.type
_entity_poly.pdbx_seq_one_letter_code
_entity_poly.pdbx_strand_id
1 'polypeptide(L)'
;MIAWPDEGLEKLELNGDTAVVVLTHEERLDVPALTTALAGEPFYVGAIGSRKTQAKRRDRLLEAGLSEERLDGLAGPAGLDLGADTPAETAVSILAEVLAVRAGRAGGRLV
;
A
#
# COMPACT_ATOMS: atom_id res chain seq x y z
N MET A 1 -2.05 6.79 -22.60
CA MET A 1 -2.90 7.78 -21.92
C MET A 1 -2.19 8.10 -20.61
N ILE A 2 -1.77 9.36 -20.40
CA ILE A 2 -1.21 9.78 -19.10
C ILE A 2 -2.42 10.20 -18.26
N ALA A 3 -2.73 9.43 -17.24
CA ALA A 3 -3.80 9.71 -16.27
C ALA A 3 -3.16 9.89 -14.89
N TRP A 4 -3.77 10.69 -14.03
CA TRP A 4 -3.36 10.73 -12.63
C TRP A 4 -3.65 9.39 -11.93
N PRO A 5 -2.95 9.03 -10.85
CA PRO A 5 -3.06 7.71 -10.23
C PRO A 5 -4.48 7.34 -9.80
N ASP A 6 -5.19 8.29 -9.20
CA ASP A 6 -6.61 8.19 -8.82
C ASP A 6 -7.51 7.93 -10.03
N GLU A 7 -7.38 8.73 -11.09
CA GLU A 7 -8.14 8.53 -12.35
C GLU A 7 -7.86 7.17 -12.99
N GLY A 8 -6.64 6.66 -12.83
CA GLY A 8 -6.24 5.33 -13.28
C GLY A 8 -6.90 4.24 -12.45
N LEU A 9 -6.87 4.37 -11.12
CA LEU A 9 -7.45 3.41 -10.18
C LEU A 9 -8.97 3.32 -10.28
N GLU A 10 -9.67 4.45 -10.47
CA GLU A 10 -11.13 4.48 -10.66
C GLU A 10 -11.59 3.64 -11.87
N LYS A 11 -10.74 3.52 -12.90
CA LYS A 11 -11.04 2.74 -14.10
C LYS A 11 -10.77 1.24 -13.94
N LEU A 12 -10.09 0.82 -12.88
CA LEU A 12 -9.66 -0.57 -12.67
C LEU A 12 -10.66 -1.40 -11.87
N GLU A 13 -11.80 -0.83 -11.45
CA GLU A 13 -12.85 -1.52 -10.68
C GLU A 13 -12.26 -2.37 -9.53
N LEU A 14 -11.51 -1.71 -8.63
CA LEU A 14 -10.86 -2.36 -7.49
C LEU A 14 -11.88 -3.17 -6.68
N ASN A 15 -11.46 -4.35 -6.23
CA ASN A 15 -12.30 -5.29 -5.50
C ASN A 15 -11.46 -6.15 -4.54
N GLY A 16 -12.13 -7.01 -3.78
CA GLY A 16 -11.51 -7.90 -2.79
C GLY A 16 -10.48 -8.90 -3.31
N ASP A 17 -10.29 -9.05 -4.63
CA ASP A 17 -9.22 -9.87 -5.22
C ASP A 17 -8.03 -9.01 -5.73
N THR A 18 -8.06 -7.70 -5.48
CA THR A 18 -7.05 -6.74 -5.93
C THR A 18 -6.04 -6.44 -4.81
N ALA A 19 -4.75 -6.33 -5.16
CA ALA A 19 -3.72 -5.75 -4.32
C ALA A 19 -3.16 -4.48 -4.95
N VAL A 20 -3.04 -3.41 -4.17
CA VAL A 20 -2.49 -2.13 -4.61
C VAL A 20 -1.20 -1.83 -3.86
N VAL A 21 -0.14 -1.48 -4.59
CA VAL A 21 1.13 -1.04 -4.00
C VAL A 21 1.53 0.31 -4.59
N VAL A 22 1.68 1.32 -3.73
CA VAL A 22 2.12 2.66 -4.12
C VAL A 22 3.64 2.75 -3.99
N LEU A 23 4.32 2.81 -5.13
CA LEU A 23 5.80 2.80 -5.27
C LEU A 23 6.42 4.20 -5.44
N THR A 24 5.76 5.24 -4.93
CA THR A 24 6.23 6.62 -5.01
C THR A 24 6.29 7.29 -3.63
N HIS A 25 7.13 8.32 -3.52
CA HIS A 25 7.22 9.21 -2.37
C HIS A 25 6.72 10.63 -2.68
N GLU A 26 6.24 10.86 -3.90
CA GLU A 26 5.72 12.16 -4.31
C GLU A 26 4.31 12.35 -3.75
N GLU A 27 4.17 13.33 -2.86
CA GLU A 27 2.93 13.63 -2.11
C GLU A 27 1.73 13.86 -3.03
N ARG A 28 1.96 14.55 -4.14
CA ARG A 28 0.92 14.87 -5.12
C ARG A 28 0.37 13.62 -5.82
N LEU A 29 1.10 12.51 -5.77
CA LEU A 29 0.72 11.25 -6.41
C LEU A 29 0.28 10.21 -5.38
N ASP A 30 0.94 10.10 -4.22
CA ASP A 30 0.63 9.06 -3.25
C ASP A 30 -0.67 9.33 -2.48
N VAL A 31 -0.98 10.58 -2.11
CA VAL A 31 -2.21 10.91 -1.38
C VAL A 31 -3.48 10.59 -2.20
N PRO A 32 -3.62 11.04 -3.46
CA PRO A 32 -4.77 10.66 -4.29
C PRO A 32 -4.84 9.15 -4.54
N ALA A 33 -3.70 8.52 -4.85
CA ALA A 33 -3.65 7.08 -5.11
C ALA A 33 -4.15 6.26 -3.91
N LEU A 34 -3.67 6.58 -2.70
CA LEU A 34 -4.03 5.85 -1.49
C LEU A 34 -5.45 6.13 -1.03
N THR A 35 -5.93 7.36 -1.22
CA THR A 35 -7.32 7.74 -0.95
C THR A 35 -8.28 6.88 -1.79
N THR A 36 -8.04 6.82 -3.10
CA THR A 36 -8.85 6.02 -4.02
C THR A 36 -8.70 4.53 -3.76
N ALA A 37 -7.48 4.04 -3.54
CA ALA A 37 -7.23 2.63 -3.27
C ALA A 37 -7.92 2.13 -2.00
N LEU A 38 -7.84 2.87 -0.90
CA LEU A 38 -8.47 2.50 0.37
C LEU A 38 -10.01 2.58 0.31
N ALA A 39 -10.56 3.43 -0.56
CA ALA A 39 -12.01 3.50 -0.79
C ALA A 39 -12.55 2.32 -1.62
N GLY A 40 -11.71 1.68 -2.43
CA GLY A 40 -12.08 0.55 -3.30
C GLY A 40 -12.04 -0.83 -2.63
N GLU A 41 -11.79 -0.89 -1.32
CA GLU A 41 -11.76 -2.12 -0.51
C GLU A 41 -10.98 -3.31 -1.11
N PRO A 42 -9.75 -3.12 -1.65
CA PRO A 42 -8.89 -4.23 -2.04
C PRO A 42 -8.45 -5.04 -0.81
N PHE A 43 -8.05 -6.29 -1.01
CA PHE A 43 -7.57 -7.11 0.13
C PHE A 43 -6.23 -6.62 0.69
N TYR A 44 -5.51 -5.77 -0.06
CA TYR A 44 -4.23 -5.23 0.34
C TYR A 44 -4.00 -3.85 -0.27
N VAL A 45 -3.63 -2.88 0.57
CA VAL A 45 -3.06 -1.59 0.16
C VAL A 45 -1.75 -1.41 0.89
N GLY A 46 -0.64 -1.28 0.15
CA GLY A 46 0.68 -1.04 0.72
C GLY A 46 1.35 0.17 0.09
N ALA A 47 2.25 0.81 0.85
CA ALA A 47 3.08 1.88 0.34
C ALA A 47 4.52 1.78 0.82
N ILE A 48 5.47 1.99 -0.09
CA ILE A 48 6.91 1.98 0.26
C ILE A 48 7.30 3.21 1.08
N GLY A 49 8.45 3.12 1.75
CA GLY A 49 9.11 4.24 2.42
C GLY A 49 9.38 3.97 3.89
N SER A 50 10.42 4.63 4.42
CA SER A 50 10.84 4.50 5.82
C SER A 50 9.69 4.76 6.81
N ARG A 51 9.81 4.27 8.06
CA ARG A 51 8.84 4.56 9.13
C ARG A 51 8.53 6.07 9.28
N LYS A 52 9.55 6.92 9.11
CA LYS A 52 9.39 8.38 9.11
C LYS A 52 8.55 8.89 7.93
N THR A 53 8.75 8.32 6.73
CA THR A 53 7.96 8.61 5.54
C THR A 53 6.51 8.20 5.74
N GLN A 54 6.28 7.03 6.33
CA GLN A 54 4.93 6.52 6.62
C GLN A 54 4.17 7.42 7.60
N ALA A 55 4.81 7.86 8.68
CA ALA A 55 4.18 8.77 9.65
C ALA A 55 3.70 10.08 8.97
N LYS A 56 4.57 10.72 8.18
CA LYS A 56 4.18 11.94 7.44
C LYS A 56 3.07 11.69 6.43
N ARG A 57 3.10 10.54 5.74
CA ARG A 57 2.05 10.16 4.80
C ARG A 57 0.71 9.95 5.51
N ARG A 58 0.73 9.32 6.68
CA ARG A 58 -0.45 9.14 7.53
C ARG A 58 -1.07 10.49 7.90
N ASP A 59 -0.26 11.44 8.35
CA ASP A 59 -0.73 12.79 8.71
C ASP A 59 -1.42 13.47 7.50
N ARG A 60 -0.80 13.41 6.32
CA ARG A 60 -1.38 13.98 5.09
C ARG A 60 -2.69 13.30 4.66
N LEU A 61 -2.80 11.99 4.82
CA LEU A 61 -4.02 11.26 4.49
C LEU A 61 -5.16 11.60 5.46
N LEU A 62 -4.86 11.80 6.75
CA LEU A 62 -5.81 12.33 7.72
C LEU A 62 -6.26 13.75 7.34
N GLU A 63 -5.32 14.63 7.00
CA GLU A 63 -5.62 15.99 6.51
C GLU A 63 -6.47 15.98 5.23
N ALA A 64 -6.30 14.97 4.37
CA ALA A 64 -7.11 14.74 3.18
C ALA A 64 -8.51 14.13 3.47
N GLY A 65 -8.83 13.83 4.73
CA GLY A 65 -10.15 13.40 5.17
C GLY A 65 -10.35 11.89 5.27
N LEU A 66 -9.29 11.08 5.22
CA LEU A 66 -9.40 9.65 5.56
C LEU A 66 -9.63 9.49 7.06
N SER A 67 -10.44 8.49 7.42
CA SER A 67 -10.63 8.12 8.82
C SER A 67 -9.48 7.24 9.32
N GLU A 68 -9.28 7.22 10.64
CA GLU A 68 -8.29 6.38 11.29
C GLU A 68 -8.50 4.89 10.95
N GLU A 69 -9.76 4.45 10.94
CA GLU A 69 -10.14 3.06 10.66
C GLU A 69 -9.76 2.63 9.24
N ARG A 70 -9.85 3.54 8.27
CA ARG A 70 -9.40 3.25 6.90
C ARG A 70 -7.88 3.18 6.81
N LEU A 71 -7.18 4.01 7.58
CA LEU A 71 -5.73 4.03 7.59
C LEU A 71 -5.12 2.80 8.26
N ASP A 72 -5.84 2.14 9.17
CA ASP A 72 -5.40 0.87 9.75
C ASP A 72 -5.24 -0.25 8.71
N GLY A 73 -5.90 -0.12 7.54
CA GLY A 73 -5.74 -1.03 6.40
C GLY A 73 -4.50 -0.77 5.54
N LEU A 74 -3.73 0.30 5.79
CA LEU A 74 -2.56 0.66 5.00
C LEU A 74 -1.29 -0.03 5.52
N ALA A 75 -0.72 -0.94 4.74
CA ALA A 75 0.58 -1.54 5.01
C ALA A 75 1.72 -0.54 4.74
N GLY A 76 2.49 -0.21 5.78
CA GLY A 76 3.53 0.81 5.70
C GLY A 76 4.64 0.62 6.74
N PRO A 77 5.89 0.36 6.35
CA PRO A 77 6.36 0.10 4.97
C PRO A 77 5.77 -1.18 4.39
N ALA A 78 5.40 -1.17 3.11
CA ALA A 78 5.00 -2.38 2.40
C ALA A 78 6.17 -3.39 2.34
N GLY A 79 5.88 -4.64 2.64
CA GLY A 79 6.76 -5.79 2.57
C GLY A 79 7.03 -6.48 3.91
N LEU A 80 7.23 -7.80 3.85
CA LEU A 80 7.67 -8.57 5.02
C LEU A 80 9.11 -8.23 5.39
N ASP A 81 9.44 -8.33 6.67
CA ASP A 81 10.81 -8.17 7.15
C ASP A 81 11.68 -9.38 6.75
N LEU A 82 12.25 -9.29 5.54
CA LEU A 82 13.17 -10.29 4.97
C LEU A 82 14.64 -9.85 5.06
N GLY A 83 14.93 -8.69 5.66
CA GLY A 83 16.26 -8.07 5.58
C GLY A 83 16.63 -7.59 4.18
N ALA A 84 15.65 -7.09 3.42
CA ALA A 84 15.85 -6.63 2.04
C ALA A 84 16.72 -5.36 1.98
N ASP A 85 17.79 -5.39 1.17
CA ASP A 85 18.71 -4.26 0.97
C ASP A 85 18.72 -3.75 -0.48
N THR A 86 18.30 -4.58 -1.43
CA THR A 86 18.22 -4.23 -2.85
C THR A 86 16.78 -3.98 -3.31
N PRO A 87 16.57 -3.27 -4.44
CA PRO A 87 15.24 -3.13 -5.02
C PRO A 87 14.58 -4.47 -5.37
N ALA A 88 15.36 -5.46 -5.81
CA ALA A 88 14.85 -6.80 -6.11
C ALA A 88 14.37 -7.52 -4.85
N GLU A 89 15.14 -7.45 -3.76
CA GLU A 89 14.75 -8.02 -2.47
C GLU A 89 13.53 -7.29 -1.89
N THR A 90 13.44 -5.97 -2.06
CA THR A 90 12.26 -5.18 -1.66
C THR A 90 11.02 -5.63 -2.44
N ALA A 91 11.14 -5.84 -3.75
CA ALA A 91 10.03 -6.36 -4.56
C ALA A 91 9.57 -7.75 -4.08
N VAL A 92 10.52 -8.65 -3.77
CA VAL A 92 10.20 -9.97 -3.18
C VAL A 92 9.53 -9.83 -1.82
N SER A 93 10.01 -8.94 -0.96
CA SER A 93 9.42 -8.65 0.35
C SER A 93 7.97 -8.17 0.25
N ILE A 94 7.67 -7.26 -0.68
CA ILE A 94 6.31 -6.77 -0.97
C ILE A 94 5.42 -7.90 -1.47
N LEU A 95 5.86 -8.65 -2.49
CA LEU A 95 5.08 -9.76 -3.04
C LEU A 95 4.82 -10.86 -2.00
N ALA A 96 5.80 -11.14 -1.13
CA ALA A 96 5.63 -12.10 -0.05
C ALA A 96 4.57 -11.63 0.97
N GLU A 97 4.52 -10.33 1.31
CA GLU A 97 3.49 -9.78 2.18
C GLU A 97 2.10 -9.88 1.53
N VAL A 98 1.98 -9.48 0.26
CA VAL A 98 0.71 -9.59 -0.50
C VAL A 98 0.18 -11.02 -0.48
N LEU A 99 1.04 -12.02 -0.71
CA LEU A 99 0.64 -13.43 -0.67
C LEU A 99 0.27 -13.89 0.75
N ALA A 100 0.99 -13.43 1.77
CA ALA A 100 0.69 -13.77 3.16
C ALA A 100 -0.68 -13.22 3.58
N VAL A 101 -0.95 -11.93 3.31
CA VAL A 101 -2.25 -11.29 3.61
C VAL A 101 -3.38 -11.98 2.85
N ARG A 102 -3.19 -12.27 1.56
CA ARG A 102 -4.19 -13.03 0.77
C ARG A 102 -4.51 -14.40 1.37
N ALA A 103 -3.53 -15.05 2.00
CA ALA A 103 -3.70 -16.33 2.67
C ALA A 103 -4.20 -16.20 4.13
N GLY A 104 -4.48 -15.00 4.62
CA GLY A 104 -4.87 -14.74 6.02
C GLY A 104 -3.74 -14.98 7.02
N ARG A 105 -2.48 -14.69 6.62
CA ARG A 105 -1.27 -14.95 7.43
C ARG A 105 -0.43 -13.70 7.56
N ALA A 106 0.30 -13.60 8.67
CA ALA A 106 1.27 -12.53 8.90
C ALA A 106 2.62 -12.75 8.20
N GLY A 107 2.86 -13.94 7.65
CA GLY A 107 4.19 -14.38 7.18
C GLY A 107 5.04 -14.98 8.31
N GLY A 108 6.06 -15.76 7.96
CA GLY A 108 6.94 -16.45 8.92
C GLY A 108 7.36 -17.84 8.46
N ARG A 109 8.02 -18.59 9.37
CA ARG A 109 8.39 -20.00 9.10
C ARG A 109 7.12 -20.86 8.99
N LEU A 110 7.16 -21.83 8.08
CA LEU A 110 6.15 -22.89 8.04
C LEU A 110 6.21 -23.70 9.34
N VAL A 111 5.03 -23.99 9.89
CA VAL A 111 4.82 -24.88 11.05
C VAL A 111 4.38 -26.25 10.59
#